data_AF-K0B7K7-F1
#
_entry.id   AF-K0B7K7-F1
#
_cell.length_a   1.000
_cell.length_b   1.000
_cell.length_c   1.000
_cell.angle_alpha   90.00
_cell.angle_beta   90.00
_cell.angle_gamma   90.00
#
_symmetry.space_group_name_H-M   'P 1'
#
loop_
_entity.id
_entity.type
_entity.pdbx_description
1 polymer ?
#
loop_
_entity_poly.entity_id
_entity_poly.type
_entity_poly.pdbx_seq_one_letter_code
_entity_poly.pdbx_strand_id
1 'polypeptide(L)' 'MKQISLNFISKKVLDFQKKKLKSAEYNLKKHIHEIERLEEIKNSDNSKEIENQRKMVKIWTDNIKKIKEEIKKIESR' A
#
# COMPACT_ATOMS: atom_id res chain seq x y z
N MET A 1 32.76 -3.38 11.00
CA MET A 1 31.67 -2.52 10.50
C MET A 1 30.89 -1.98 11.69
N LYS A 2 30.79 -0.66 11.87
CA LYS A 2 29.95 -0.06 12.92
C LYS A 2 28.50 -0.07 12.42
N GLN A 3 27.64 -0.85 13.06
CA GLN A 3 26.19 -0.74 12.89
C GLN A 3 25.77 0.64 13.43
N ILE A 4 25.39 1.57 12.55
CA ILE A 4 24.78 2.84 12.97
C ILE A 4 23.38 2.48 13.46
N SER A 5 23.19 2.42 14.78
CA SER A 5 21.85 2.20 15.35
C SER A 5 21.01 3.44 15.12
N LEU A 6 19.89 3.30 14.40
CA LEU A 6 18.84 4.32 14.30
C LEU A 6 18.53 4.91 15.68
N ASN A 7 18.46 6.24 15.75
CA ASN A 7 18.05 6.92 16.98
C ASN A 7 16.59 6.58 17.33
N PHE A 8 16.19 6.79 18.59
CA PHE A 8 14.87 6.39 19.10
C PHE A 8 13.72 6.97 18.27
N ILE A 9 13.82 8.24 17.87
CA ILE A 9 12.82 8.92 17.03
C ILE A 9 12.71 8.24 15.67
N SER A 10 13.85 7.97 15.01
CA SER A 10 13.89 7.32 13.70
C SER A 10 13.31 5.90 13.75
N LYS A 11 13.53 5.16 14.84
CA LYS A 11 12.86 3.86 15.06
C LYS A 11 11.35 3.99 15.13
N LYS A 12 10.83 4.97 15.89
CA LYS A 12 9.38 5.20 15.99
C LYS A 12 8.76 5.62 14.66
N VAL A 13 9.44 6.47 13.89
CA VAL A 13 8.98 6.85 12.55
C VAL A 13 9.01 5.65 11.61
N LEU A 14 10.06 4.83 11.65
CA LEU A 14 10.16 3.60 10.85
C LEU A 14 9.02 2.62 11.16
N ASP A 15 8.74 2.38 12.44
CA ASP A 15 7.62 1.52 12.87
C ASP A 15 6.28 2.04 12.35
N PHE A 16 6.08 3.35 12.41
CA PHE A 16 4.87 3.99 11.90
C PHE A 16 4.72 3.83 10.39
N GLN A 17 5.81 4.03 9.62
CA GLN A 17 5.80 3.81 8.17
C GLN A 17 5.55 2.33 7.82
N LYS A 18 6.13 1.39 8.57
CA LYS A 18 5.87 -0.05 8.39
C LYS A 18 4.42 -0.43 8.68
N LYS A 19 3.78 0.17 9.69
CA LYS A 19 2.34 0.01 9.94
C LYS A 19 1.48 0.58 8.81
N LYS A 20 1.83 1.77 8.31
CA LYS A 20 1.17 2.37 7.15
C LYS A 20 1.29 1.47 5.92
N LEU A 21 2.46 0.90 5.68
CA LEU A 21 2.69 -0.02 4.56
C LEU A 21 1.75 -1.22 4.62
N LYS A 22 1.67 -1.91 5.77
CA LYS A 22 0.76 -3.05 5.95
C LYS A 22 -0.69 -2.68 5.68
N SER A 23 -1.14 -1.51 6.14
CA SER A 23 -2.50 -1.03 5.89
C SER A 23 -2.76 -0.73 4.40
N ALA A 24 -1.80 -0.10 3.72
CA ALA A 24 -1.89 0.17 2.29
C ALA A 24 -1.91 -1.13 1.46
N GLU A 25 -1.09 -2.12 1.81
CA GLU A 25 -1.07 -3.44 1.16
C GLU A 25 -2.38 -4.21 1.38
N TYR A 26 -2.95 -4.13 2.59
CA TYR A 26 -4.27 -4.70 2.88
C TYR A 26 -5.37 -4.06 2.01
N ASN A 27 -5.41 -2.73 1.91
CA ASN A 27 -6.40 -2.04 1.10
C ASN A 27 -6.23 -2.34 -0.40
N LEU A 28 -5.00 -2.38 -0.91
CA LEU A 28 -4.73 -2.80 -2.28
C LEU A 28 -5.31 -4.19 -2.56
N LYS A 29 -5.01 -5.17 -1.69
CA LYS A 29 -5.52 -6.53 -1.84
C LYS A 29 -7.04 -6.59 -1.83
N LYS A 30 -7.68 -5.82 -0.94
CA LYS A 30 -9.16 -5.72 -0.87
C LYS A 30 -9.76 -5.25 -2.20
N HIS A 31 -9.20 -4.22 -2.81
CA HIS A 31 -9.70 -3.69 -4.08
C HIS A 31 -9.44 -4.64 -5.25
N ILE A 32 -8.33 -5.37 -5.26
CA ILE A 32 -8.05 -6.41 -6.26
C ILE A 32 -9.09 -7.54 -6.17
N HIS A 33 -9.33 -8.08 -4.97
CA HIS A 33 -10.34 -9.12 -4.77
C HIS A 33 -11.75 -8.65 -5.15
N GLU A 34 -12.07 -7.38 -4.92
CA GLU A 34 -13.36 -6.83 -5.31
C GLU A 34 -13.53 -6.75 -6.83
N ILE A 35 -12.46 -6.43 -7.58
CA ILE A 35 -12.46 -6.51 -9.05
C ILE A 35 -12.74 -7.95 -9.50
N GLU A 36 -12.00 -8.92 -8.94
CA GLU A 36 -12.16 -10.35 -9.28
C GLU A 36 -13.61 -10.80 -9.03
N ARG A 37 -14.17 -10.47 -7.86
CA ARG A 37 -15.57 -10.76 -7.51
C ARG A 37 -16.57 -10.13 -8.49
N LEU A 38 -16.36 -8.87 -8.87
CA LEU A 38 -17.25 -8.14 -9.79
C LEU A 38 -17.16 -8.67 -11.22
N GLU A 39 -15.98 -9.16 -11.64
CA GLU A 39 -15.77 -9.78 -12.96
C GLU A 39 -16.39 -11.19 -13.04
N GLU A 40 -16.42 -11.95 -11.94
CA GLU A 40 -17.12 -13.24 -11.85
C GLU A 40 -18.64 -13.11 -11.98
N ILE A 41 -19.21 -12.05 -11.40
CA ILE A 41 -20.63 -11.73 -11.50
C ILE A 41 -20.85 -11.06 -12.87
N LYS A 42 -21.23 -11.82 -13.90
CA LYS A 42 -21.55 -11.34 -15.26
C LYS A 42 -22.78 -10.41 -15.29
N ASN A 43 -22.69 -9.26 -14.63
CA ASN A 43 -23.68 -8.20 -14.66
C ASN A 43 -23.08 -6.97 -15.39
N SER A 44 -23.75 -6.50 -16.44
CA SER A 44 -23.32 -5.36 -17.25
C SER A 44 -23.18 -4.06 -16.44
N ASP A 45 -23.88 -3.97 -15.31
CA ASP A 45 -23.90 -2.77 -14.46
C ASP A 45 -22.63 -2.62 -13.60
N ASN A 46 -21.81 -3.68 -13.48
CA ASN A 46 -20.59 -3.67 -12.66
C ASN A 46 -19.45 -2.85 -13.30
N SER A 47 -19.54 -2.49 -14.58
CA SER A 47 -18.46 -1.82 -15.33
C SER A 47 -17.93 -0.55 -14.65
N LYS A 48 -18.83 0.31 -14.15
CA LYS A 48 -18.48 1.54 -13.43
C LYS A 48 -17.82 1.25 -12.07
N GLU A 49 -18.30 0.23 -11.38
CA GLU A 49 -17.74 -0.17 -10.10
C GLU A 49 -16.33 -0.77 -10.27
N ILE A 50 -16.13 -1.63 -11.26
CA ILE A 50 -14.82 -2.17 -11.64
C ILE A 50 -13.85 -1.02 -11.97
N GLU A 51 -14.27 0.00 -12.73
CA GLU A 51 -13.42 1.17 -13.03
C GLU A 51 -13.03 1.92 -11.74
N ASN A 52 -13.94 2.10 -10.80
CA ASN A 52 -13.66 2.73 -9.52
C ASN A 52 -12.67 1.89 -8.70
N GLN A 53 -12.83 0.57 -8.66
CA GLN A 53 -11.88 -0.31 -7.98
C GLN A 53 -10.49 -0.24 -8.64
N ARG A 54 -10.40 -0.20 -9.98
CA ARG A 54 -9.13 -0.03 -10.72
C ARG A 54 -8.44 1.30 -10.38
N LYS A 55 -9.19 2.40 -10.23
CA LYS A 55 -8.65 3.69 -9.76
C LYS A 55 -8.09 3.56 -8.34
N MET A 56 -8.79 2.86 -7.44
CA MET A 56 -8.30 2.60 -6.08
C MET A 56 -7.04 1.74 -6.07
N VAL A 57 -6.96 0.69 -6.90
CA VAL A 57 -5.74 -0.12 -7.08
C VAL A 57 -4.55 0.76 -7.47
N LYS A 58 -4.73 1.67 -8.43
CA LYS A 58 -3.67 2.61 -8.84
C LYS A 58 -3.23 3.50 -7.68
N ILE A 59 -4.18 4.12 -6.98
CA ILE A 59 -3.90 5.00 -5.83
C ILE A 59 -3.11 4.27 -4.74
N TRP A 60 -3.56 3.07 -4.36
CA TRP A 60 -2.89 2.31 -3.30
C TRP A 60 -1.52 1.79 -3.73
N THR A 61 -1.35 1.43 -5.00
CA THR A 61 -0.05 1.07 -5.56
C THR A 61 0.95 2.22 -5.46
N ASP A 62 0.54 3.44 -5.86
CA ASP A 62 1.37 4.64 -5.75
C ASP A 62 1.70 4.98 -4.28
N ASN A 63 0.73 4.83 -3.37
CA ASN A 63 0.95 5.04 -1.95
C ASN A 63 1.96 4.06 -1.36
N ILE A 64 1.88 2.77 -1.72
CA ILE A 64 2.84 1.75 -1.30
C ILE A 64 4.25 2.11 -1.77
N LYS A 65 4.42 2.55 -3.03
CA LYS A 65 5.72 2.96 -3.57
C LYS A 65 6.32 4.10 -2.75
N LYS A 66 5.55 5.16 -2.48
CA LYS A 66 5.99 6.30 -1.66
C LYS A 66 6.38 5.88 -0.25
N ILE A 67 5.59 5.04 0.41
CA ILE A 67 5.90 4.55 1.76
C ILE A 67 7.20 3.72 1.75
N LYS A 68 7.39 2.86 0.74
CA LYS A 68 8.64 2.07 0.59
C LYS A 68 9.86 2.96 0.37
N GLU A 69 9.74 4.03 -0.41
CA GLU A 69 10.82 5.01 -0.59
C GLU A 69 11.18 5.72 0.72
N GLU A 70 10.18 6.15 1.50
CA GLU A 70 10.41 6.77 2.82
C GLU A 70 11.04 5.81 3.83
N ILE A 71 10.62 4.54 3.86
CA ILE A 71 11.24 3.50 4.69
C ILE A 71 12.72 3.35 4.32
N LYS A 72 13.04 3.24 3.03
CA LYS A 72 14.44 3.12 2.56
C LYS A 72 15.30 4.32 2.97
N LYS A 73 14.77 5.55 2.85
CA LYS A 73 15.46 6.77 3.28
C LYS A 73 15.76 6.80 4.78
N ILE A 74 14.91 6.18 5.60
CA ILE A 74 15.14 6.07 7.05
C ILE A 74 16.17 4.99 7.33
N GLU A 75 16.05 3.81 6.71
CA GLU A 75 16.95 2.69 6.93
C GLU A 75 18.37 2.92 6.38
N SER A 76 18.53 3.82 5.42
CA SER A 76 19.84 4.21 4.86
C SER A 76 20.58 5.31 5.64
N ARG A 77 20.04 5.78 6.77
CA ARG A 77 20.67 6.77 7.66
C ARG A 77 21.48 6.08 8.75
#